data_AF-A0A947UQB9-F1
#
_entry.id   AF-A0A947UQB9-F1
#
_cell.length_a   1.000
_cell.length_b   1.000
_cell.length_c   1.000
_cell.angle_alpha   90.00
_cell.angle_beta   90.00
_cell.angle_gamma   90.00
#
_symmetry.space_group_name_H-M   'P 1'
#
loop_
_entity.id
_entity.type
_entity.pdbx_description
1 polymer ?
#
loop_
_entity_poly.entity_id
_entity_poly.type
_entity_poly.pdbx_seq_one_letter_code
_entity_poly.pdbx_strand_id
1 'polypeptide(L)' 'MGSVVSMLPREVVKRDGQRVAFDAGKIRSALLRAGQASGEFGEAEADLLTAQVAKVLIHSFRGAPP' A
#
# COMPACT_ATOMS: atom_id res chain seq x y z
N MET A 1 -15.62 15.64 -19.35
CA MET A 1 -15.24 15.86 -17.93
C MET A 1 -14.19 14.83 -17.53
N GLY A 2 -13.10 15.28 -16.89
CA GLY A 2 -11.86 14.52 -16.74
C GLY A 2 -12.04 13.18 -16.01
N SER A 3 -11.54 12.11 -16.64
CA SER A 3 -11.34 10.82 -16.00
C SER A 3 -10.42 11.03 -14.80
N VAL A 4 -10.94 10.88 -13.58
CA VAL A 4 -10.10 10.83 -12.39
C VAL A 4 -9.32 9.54 -12.44
N VAL A 5 -8.13 9.57 -13.04
CA VAL A 5 -7.20 8.45 -12.95
C VAL A 5 -6.85 8.32 -11.47
N SER A 6 -7.44 7.31 -10.84
CA SER A 6 -7.32 7.06 -9.41
C SER A 6 -5.90 6.55 -9.12
N MET A 7 -4.97 7.46 -8.90
CA MET A 7 -3.56 7.15 -8.70
C MET A 7 -3.28 6.84 -7.23
N LEU A 8 -2.37 5.89 -7.00
CA LEU A 8 -1.77 5.68 -5.68
C LEU A 8 -1.14 6.98 -5.17
N PRO A 9 -1.01 7.14 -3.84
CA PRO A 9 -0.17 8.19 -3.27
C PRO A 9 1.21 8.17 -3.92
N ARG A 10 1.77 9.35 -4.19
CA ARG A 10 3.11 9.47 -4.76
C ARG A 10 4.19 9.30 -3.69
N GLU A 11 3.86 9.67 -2.47
CA GLU A 11 4.78 9.71 -1.34
C GLU A 11 4.08 9.21 -0.08
N VAL A 12 4.86 8.91 0.95
CA VAL A 12 4.41 8.56 2.31
C VAL A 12 5.24 9.33 3.33
N VAL A 13 4.63 9.73 4.45
CA VAL A 13 5.35 10.32 5.58
C VAL A 13 5.85 9.20 6.50
N LYS A 14 7.16 9.10 6.66
CA LYS A 14 7.79 8.15 7.59
C LYS A 14 7.64 8.63 9.04
N ARG A 15 7.92 7.74 10.00
CA ARG A 15 7.80 8.02 11.45
C ARG A 15 8.68 9.18 11.94
N ASP A 16 9.77 9.46 11.24
CA ASP A 16 10.67 10.57 11.50
C ASP A 16 10.23 11.88 10.81
N GLY A 17 9.06 11.90 10.18
CA GLY A 17 8.50 13.04 9.47
C GLY A 17 9.00 13.19 8.02
N GLN A 18 9.90 12.33 7.55
CA GLN A 18 10.42 12.43 6.19
C GLN A 18 9.39 11.97 5.15
N ARG A 19 9.23 12.76 4.07
CA ARG A 19 8.48 12.35 2.89
C ARG A 19 9.37 11.57 1.94
N VAL A 20 8.92 10.39 1.55
CA VAL A 20 9.64 9.53 0.59
C VAL A 20 8.67 8.98 -0.44
N ALA A 21 9.20 8.52 -1.58
CA ALA A 21 8.40 7.86 -2.60
C ALA A 21 7.59 6.69 -2.02
N PHE A 22 6.30 6.63 -2.39
CA PHE A 22 5.41 5.55 -2.01
C PHE A 22 5.79 4.27 -2.75
N ASP A 23 5.82 3.16 -2.02
CA ASP A 23 6.18 1.84 -2.55
C ASP A 23 5.24 0.77 -1.98
N ALA A 24 4.30 0.31 -2.80
CA ALA A 24 3.35 -0.75 -2.44
C ALA A 24 4.05 -2.09 -2.16
N GLY A 25 5.25 -2.32 -2.71
CA GLY A 25 6.05 -3.52 -2.45
C GLY A 25 6.44 -3.66 -0.98
N LYS A 26 6.60 -2.54 -0.26
CA LYS A 26 6.84 -2.56 1.20
C LYS A 26 5.63 -3.07 1.99
N ILE A 27 4.42 -2.79 1.51
CA ILE A 27 3.19 -3.32 2.12
C ILE A 27 3.11 -4.83 1.88
N ARG A 28 3.31 -5.27 0.63
CA ARG A 28 3.36 -6.71 0.28
C ARG A 28 4.38 -7.47 1.13
N SER A 29 5.60 -6.95 1.24
CA SER A 29 6.67 -7.57 2.03
C SER A 29 6.33 -7.67 3.51
N ALA A 30 5.64 -6.68 4.08
CA ALA A 30 5.19 -6.74 5.47
C ALA A 30 4.10 -7.80 5.67
N LEU A 31 3.12 -7.86 4.77
CA LEU A 31 2.05 -8.85 4.80
C LEU A 31 2.58 -10.28 4.63
N LEU A 32 3.45 -10.51 3.65
CA LEU A 32 4.05 -11.84 3.42
C LEU A 32 4.83 -12.32 4.66
N ARG A 33 5.66 -11.46 5.26
CA ARG A 33 6.39 -11.82 6.48
C ARG A 33 5.45 -12.13 7.65
N ALA A 34 4.34 -11.39 7.77
CA ALA A 34 3.33 -11.67 8.78
C ALA A 34 2.66 -13.03 8.56
N GLY A 35 2.20 -13.31 7.34
CA GLY A 35 1.60 -14.60 6.98
C GLY A 35 2.57 -15.78 7.14
N GLN A 36 3.85 -15.59 6.82
CA GLN A 36 4.90 -16.61 7.05
C GLN A 36 5.16 -16.85 8.54
N ALA A 37 5.16 -15.80 9.36
CA ALA A 37 5.38 -15.91 10.79
C ALA A 37 4.19 -16.52 11.54
N SER A 38 2.96 -16.23 11.09
CA SER A 38 1.74 -16.79 11.67
C SER A 38 1.36 -18.16 11.08
N GLY A 39 1.79 -18.47 9.86
CA GLY A 39 1.37 -19.64 9.10
C GLY A 39 -0.04 -19.52 8.49
N GLU A 40 -0.65 -18.33 8.54
CA GLU A 40 -2.05 -18.15 8.14
C GLU A 40 -2.22 -17.95 6.63
N PHE A 41 -1.23 -17.38 5.95
CA PHE A 41 -1.31 -17.15 4.50
C PHE A 41 0.07 -16.93 3.85
N GLY A 42 0.12 -17.11 2.53
CA GLY A 42 1.34 -17.02 1.72
C GLY A 42 1.31 -15.89 0.70
N GLU A 43 2.11 -16.04 -0.37
CA GLU A 43 2.34 -14.99 -1.37
C GLU A 43 1.07 -14.52 -2.07
N ALA A 44 0.23 -15.45 -2.55
CA ALA A 44 -0.98 -15.11 -3.29
C ALA A 44 -1.94 -14.22 -2.47
N GLU A 45 -2.11 -14.53 -1.18
CA GLU A 45 -2.95 -13.73 -0.30
C GLU A 45 -2.31 -12.38 0.03
N ALA A 46 -0.98 -12.34 0.22
CA ALA A 46 -0.26 -11.09 0.42
C ALA A 46 -0.41 -10.14 -0.79
N ASP A 47 -0.44 -10.69 -2.00
CA ASP A 47 -0.70 -9.94 -3.23
C ASP A 47 -2.14 -9.38 -3.28
N LEU A 48 -3.14 -10.22 -2.95
CA LEU A 48 -4.54 -9.80 -2.88
C LEU A 48 -4.77 -8.70 -1.83
N LEU A 49 -4.23 -8.88 -0.62
CA LEU A 49 -4.33 -7.90 0.46
C LEU A 49 -3.63 -6.58 0.10
N THR A 50 -2.48 -6.64 -0.59
CA THR A 50 -1.79 -5.44 -1.07
C THR A 50 -2.64 -4.66 -2.07
N ALA A 51 -3.30 -5.35 -3.00
CA ALA A 51 -4.21 -4.71 -3.95
C ALA A 51 -5.42 -4.06 -3.25
N GLN A 52 -5.95 -4.70 -2.20
CA GLN A 52 -7.04 -4.13 -1.40
C GLN A 52 -6.60 -2.86 -0.65
N VAL A 53 -5.42 -2.87 -0.01
CA VAL A 53 -4.86 -1.68 0.65
C VAL A 53 -4.64 -0.56 -0.37
N ALA A 54 -4.06 -0.87 -1.53
CA ALA A 54 -3.86 0.08 -2.63
C ALA A 54 -5.18 0.77 -3.03
N LYS A 55 -6.25 0.00 -3.20
CA LYS A 55 -7.59 0.54 -3.49
C LYS A 55 -8.08 1.53 -2.41
N VAL A 56 -7.91 1.19 -1.14
CA VAL A 56 -8.29 2.07 -0.02
C VAL A 56 -7.49 3.37 -0.08
N LEU A 57 -6.16 3.28 -0.20
CA LEU A 57 -5.27 4.44 -0.23
C LEU A 57 -5.59 5.40 -1.39
N ILE A 58 -5.87 4.85 -2.56
CA ILE A 58 -6.30 5.60 -3.73
C ILE A 58 -7.54 6.46 -3.42
N HIS A 59 -8.53 5.89 -2.72
CA HIS A 59 -9.77 6.59 -2.40
C HIS A 59 -9.61 7.59 -1.26
N SER A 60 -8.87 7.21 -0.21
CA SER A 60 -8.72 7.97 1.02
C SER A 60 -7.83 9.19 0.85
N PHE A 61 -6.76 9.09 0.06
CA PHE A 61 -5.74 10.13 0.01
C PHE A 61 -5.73 10.94 -1.30
N ARG A 62 -6.36 10.44 -2.39
CA ARG A 62 -6.49 11.16 -3.68
C ARG A 62 -5.20 11.86 -4.15
N GLY A 63 -4.03 11.27 -3.88
CA GLY A 63 -2.71 11.82 -4.23
C GLY A 63 -1.96 12.57 -3.12
N ALA A 64 -2.59 12.84 -1.98
CA ALA A 64 -1.90 13.25 -0.77
C ALA A 64 -1.11 12.07 -0.17
N PRO A 65 -0.02 12.32 0.57
CA PRO A 65 0.70 11.25 1.26
C PRO A 65 -0.11 10.75 2.47
N PRO A 66 -0.19 9.43 2.70
CA PRO A 66 -0.56 8.86 3.98
C PRO A 66 0.52 9.09 5.04
#